data_AF-A0AAD8DH82-F1
#
_entry.id   AF-A0AAD8DH82-F1
#
_cell.length_a   1.000
_cell.length_b   1.000
_cell.length_c   1.000
_cell.angle_alpha   90.00
_cell.angle_beta   90.00
_cell.angle_gamma   90.00
#
_symmetry.space_group_name_H-M   'P 1'
#
loop_
_entity.id
_entity.type
_entity.pdbx_description
1 polymer ?
#
loop_
_entity_poly.entity_id
_entity_poly.type
_entity_poly.pdbx_seq_one_letter_code
_entity_poly.pdbx_strand_id
1 'polypeptide(L)'
;MTAKGKGKAPSRRDDIQLIFSCYAPRGKNLSAQGLLDFIQKEQMNSQADMKAVEQIIENYEINKTVKSKKSMTFGGFLRYMESEDCSVNNKDHKKVYHDMDWALCHYFISSSHNTYLTGDQLIGRSHLHAYVSALRRGCRCLEIDCWDGPDQEPVVYHGYTLTSKILFKEVIATIEHHAFEVSPYPVILSLENHCTPLQQEMMAEYLKTILGEKLLDMTINDTFAKELPSPEEKKIALAMALSDLVIYTKSVHFVSFKHSIANQKFYENTSLAEAKARKLAMNSVCMQVISGYSLPVPRGSKGIDPYVRVEIHGVPADNAKKQTHYVKQNAMSPRWDETMTFAIQVPELALVRFIVEDQNAIMANEFIAQYTLHLTSMNPGYRWVPLLSKEGISLDPASLFIYVWFS
;
A
#
# COMPACT_ATOMS: atom_id res chain seq x y z
N MET A 1 -56.32 -7.11 -18.91
CA MET A 1 -55.65 -6.25 -17.91
C MET A 1 -54.74 -7.14 -17.07
N THR A 2 -53.47 -7.24 -17.44
CA THR A 2 -52.46 -8.04 -16.72
C THR A 2 -51.74 -7.14 -15.71
N ALA A 3 -51.80 -7.53 -14.45
CA ALA A 3 -51.18 -6.81 -13.34
C ALA A 3 -49.65 -6.80 -13.50
N LYS A 4 -49.07 -5.61 -13.63
CA LYS A 4 -47.63 -5.39 -13.50
C LYS A 4 -47.21 -5.75 -12.07
N GLY A 5 -46.40 -6.79 -11.94
CA GLY A 5 -45.72 -7.11 -10.68
C GLY A 5 -44.87 -5.92 -10.25
N LYS A 6 -45.09 -5.44 -9.03
CA LYS A 6 -44.23 -4.43 -8.39
C LYS A 6 -42.84 -5.05 -8.22
N GLY A 7 -41.85 -4.53 -8.96
CA GLY A 7 -40.45 -4.87 -8.76
C GLY A 7 -40.06 -4.63 -7.30
N LYS A 8 -39.57 -5.67 -6.64
CA LYS A 8 -38.99 -5.58 -5.29
C LYS A 8 -37.83 -4.58 -5.38
N ALA A 9 -37.79 -3.58 -4.50
CA ALA A 9 -36.64 -2.67 -4.43
C ALA A 9 -35.36 -3.53 -4.26
N PRO A 10 -34.30 -3.31 -5.05
CA PRO A 10 -33.08 -4.10 -4.94
C PRO A 10 -32.55 -3.98 -3.52
N SER A 11 -32.22 -5.12 -2.91
CA SER A 11 -31.67 -5.14 -1.57
C SER A 11 -30.24 -4.59 -1.62
N ARG A 12 -29.84 -3.91 -0.54
CA ARG A 12 -28.45 -3.52 -0.28
C ARG A 12 -27.61 -4.81 -0.36
N ARG A 13 -26.83 -5.00 -1.43
CA ARG A 13 -25.98 -6.19 -1.70
C ARG A 13 -26.70 -7.46 -2.19
N ASP A 14 -27.50 -7.35 -3.26
CA ASP A 14 -28.07 -8.52 -3.97
C ASP A 14 -27.01 -9.53 -4.44
N ASP A 15 -25.80 -9.06 -4.75
CA ASP A 15 -24.62 -9.87 -5.07
C ASP A 15 -24.24 -10.86 -3.95
N ILE A 16 -24.15 -10.40 -2.70
CA ILE A 16 -23.88 -11.25 -1.53
C ILE A 16 -25.10 -12.12 -1.19
N GLN A 17 -26.31 -11.58 -1.35
CA GLN A 17 -27.55 -12.32 -1.07
C GLN A 17 -27.68 -13.58 -1.95
N LEU A 18 -27.23 -13.51 -3.20
CA LEU A 18 -27.19 -14.66 -4.11
C LEU A 18 -26.24 -15.76 -3.57
N ILE A 19 -25.03 -15.38 -3.17
CA ILE A 19 -24.04 -16.30 -2.59
C ILE A 19 -24.61 -16.96 -1.33
N PHE A 20 -25.15 -16.18 -0.40
CA PHE A 20 -25.78 -16.70 0.81
C PHE A 20 -26.85 -17.75 0.48
N SER A 21 -27.68 -17.49 -0.54
CA SER A 21 -28.79 -18.37 -0.91
C SER A 21 -28.32 -19.72 -1.47
N CYS A 22 -27.10 -19.80 -2.03
CA CYS A 22 -26.51 -21.07 -2.48
C CYS A 22 -26.16 -22.00 -1.31
N TYR A 23 -25.80 -21.44 -0.16
CA TYR A 23 -25.36 -22.20 1.02
C TYR A 23 -26.40 -22.27 2.14
N ALA A 24 -27.46 -21.46 2.07
CA ALA A 24 -28.59 -21.43 3.00
C ALA A 24 -29.91 -21.81 2.30
N PRO A 25 -30.14 -23.12 2.02
CA PRO A 25 -31.29 -23.55 1.22
C PRO A 25 -32.63 -23.15 1.86
N ARG A 26 -33.54 -22.65 1.00
CA ARG A 26 -34.93 -22.26 1.32
C ARG A 26 -35.07 -21.05 2.26
N GLY A 27 -34.17 -20.07 2.17
CA GLY A 27 -34.28 -18.81 2.92
C GLY A 27 -34.13 -18.98 4.44
N LYS A 28 -33.51 -20.09 4.86
CA LYS A 28 -33.18 -20.39 6.25
C LYS A 28 -31.84 -19.73 6.63
N ASN A 29 -31.44 -19.90 7.88
CA ASN A 29 -30.11 -19.52 8.34
C ASN A 29 -29.05 -20.44 7.72
N LEU A 30 -27.86 -19.88 7.47
CA LEU A 30 -26.66 -20.61 7.07
C LEU A 30 -26.15 -21.42 8.26
N SER A 31 -26.11 -22.75 8.15
CA SER A 31 -25.55 -23.60 9.21
C SER A 31 -24.02 -23.50 9.25
N ALA A 32 -23.39 -23.91 10.36
CA ALA A 32 -21.94 -24.02 10.43
C ALA A 32 -21.35 -24.92 9.33
N GLN A 33 -22.01 -26.02 8.97
CA GLN A 33 -21.59 -26.86 7.84
C GLN A 33 -21.68 -26.11 6.51
N GLY A 34 -22.78 -25.41 6.24
CA GLY A 34 -22.91 -24.63 5.00
C GLY A 34 -21.89 -23.49 4.91
N LEU A 35 -21.54 -22.88 6.05
CA LEU A 35 -20.47 -21.89 6.13
C LEU A 35 -19.09 -22.54 5.89
N LEU A 36 -18.85 -23.73 6.41
CA LEU A 36 -17.61 -24.48 6.15
C LEU A 36 -17.45 -24.78 4.66
N ASP A 37 -18.52 -25.26 4.02
CA ASP A 37 -18.53 -25.53 2.58
C ASP A 37 -18.25 -24.24 1.78
N PHE A 38 -18.85 -23.12 2.17
CA PHE A 38 -18.57 -21.80 1.58
C PHE A 38 -17.10 -21.40 1.73
N ILE A 39 -16.52 -21.52 2.93
CA ILE A 39 -15.15 -21.10 3.18
C ILE A 39 -14.14 -21.99 2.45
N GLN A 40 -14.34 -23.31 2.48
CA GLN A 40 -13.46 -24.24 1.81
C GLN A 40 -13.49 -24.07 0.29
N LYS A 41 -14.68 -23.86 -0.27
CA LYS A 41 -14.88 -23.76 -1.72
C LYS A 41 -14.69 -22.35 -2.26
N GLU A 42 -15.48 -21.39 -1.78
CA GLU A 42 -15.55 -20.04 -2.36
C GLU A 42 -14.52 -19.08 -1.75
N GLN A 43 -14.02 -19.33 -0.54
CA GLN A 43 -12.90 -18.58 0.04
C GLN A 43 -11.55 -19.28 -0.15
N MET A 44 -11.55 -20.44 -0.84
CA MET A 44 -10.38 -21.26 -1.17
C MET A 44 -9.52 -21.65 0.04
N ASN A 45 -10.13 -21.78 1.21
CA ASN A 45 -9.45 -22.17 2.43
C ASN A 45 -9.74 -23.65 2.77
N SER A 46 -9.08 -24.55 2.05
CA SER A 46 -9.26 -26.01 2.21
C SER A 46 -8.91 -26.55 3.60
N GLN A 47 -8.11 -25.81 4.37
CA GLN A 47 -7.70 -26.18 5.73
C GLN A 47 -8.67 -25.69 6.81
N ALA A 48 -9.70 -24.91 6.45
CA ALA A 48 -10.71 -24.47 7.40
C ALA A 48 -11.42 -25.68 8.03
N ASP A 49 -11.65 -25.59 9.34
CA ASP A 49 -12.32 -26.61 10.13
C ASP A 49 -13.59 -26.07 10.82
N MET A 50 -14.31 -26.97 11.49
CA MET A 50 -15.53 -26.61 12.22
C MET A 50 -15.30 -25.58 13.32
N LYS A 51 -14.12 -25.56 13.94
CA LYS A 51 -13.78 -24.62 15.01
C LYS A 51 -13.65 -23.20 14.46
N ALA A 52 -12.99 -23.05 13.30
CA ALA A 52 -12.83 -21.78 12.62
C ALA A 52 -14.19 -21.16 12.23
N VAL A 53 -15.11 -21.95 11.64
CA VAL A 53 -16.43 -21.45 11.24
C VAL A 53 -17.33 -21.12 12.43
N GLU A 54 -17.25 -21.88 13.52
CA GLU A 54 -17.98 -21.56 14.76
C GLU A 54 -17.49 -20.24 15.36
N GLN A 55 -16.19 -19.96 15.29
CA GLN A 55 -15.65 -18.66 15.71
C GLN A 55 -16.13 -17.51 14.83
N ILE A 56 -16.25 -17.71 13.52
CA ILE A 56 -16.82 -16.71 12.59
C ILE A 56 -18.28 -16.43 12.97
N ILE A 57 -19.08 -17.47 13.24
CA ILE A 57 -20.46 -17.31 13.71
C ILE A 57 -20.51 -16.54 15.03
N GLU A 58 -19.62 -16.86 15.98
CA GLU A 58 -19.54 -16.15 17.24
C GLU A 58 -19.18 -14.67 17.05
N ASN A 59 -18.29 -14.35 16.11
CA ASN A 59 -17.84 -12.98 15.87
C ASN A 59 -18.90 -12.12 15.17
N TYR A 60 -19.63 -12.67 14.19
CA TYR A 60 -20.44 -11.86 13.26
C TYR A 60 -21.96 -12.05 13.38
N GLU A 61 -22.46 -13.13 13.98
CA GLU A 61 -23.90 -13.29 14.21
C GLU A 61 -24.36 -12.47 15.44
N ILE A 62 -25.46 -11.73 15.30
CA ILE A 62 -26.00 -10.90 16.40
C ILE A 62 -27.20 -11.61 17.05
N ASN A 63 -28.00 -12.33 16.27
CA ASN A 63 -29.17 -13.04 16.78
C ASN A 63 -28.72 -14.22 17.66
N LYS A 64 -28.84 -14.05 18.98
CA LYS A 64 -28.44 -15.03 19.99
C LYS A 64 -29.08 -16.41 19.79
N THR A 65 -30.32 -16.47 19.31
CA THR A 65 -31.04 -17.73 19.05
C THR A 65 -30.50 -18.48 17.84
N VAL A 66 -30.02 -17.76 16.83
CA VAL A 66 -29.43 -18.35 15.62
C VAL A 66 -27.99 -18.76 15.88
N LYS A 67 -27.24 -17.90 16.59
CA LYS A 67 -25.89 -18.16 17.08
C LYS A 67 -25.81 -19.39 17.97
N SER A 68 -26.72 -19.56 18.94
CA SER A 68 -26.72 -20.75 19.82
C SER A 68 -26.97 -22.07 19.08
N LYS A 69 -27.58 -22.00 17.88
CA LYS A 69 -27.76 -23.13 16.97
C LYS A 69 -26.57 -23.32 16.00
N LYS A 70 -25.44 -22.66 16.26
CA LYS A 70 -24.25 -22.66 15.39
C LYS A 70 -24.62 -22.35 13.94
N SER A 71 -25.41 -21.31 13.76
CA SER A 71 -25.91 -20.86 12.46
C SER A 71 -25.82 -19.33 12.36
N MET A 72 -25.98 -18.80 11.15
CA MET A 72 -25.85 -17.38 10.83
C MET A 72 -27.00 -16.92 9.92
N THR A 73 -27.53 -15.74 10.21
CA THR A 73 -28.51 -15.05 9.37
C THR A 73 -27.83 -14.40 8.16
N PHE A 74 -28.58 -13.94 7.16
CA PHE A 74 -27.98 -13.13 6.09
C PHE A 74 -27.26 -11.89 6.63
N GLY A 75 -27.81 -11.24 7.67
CA GLY A 75 -27.15 -10.09 8.29
C GLY A 75 -25.81 -10.44 8.93
N GLY A 76 -25.67 -11.62 9.54
CA GLY A 76 -24.39 -12.11 10.05
C GLY A 76 -23.40 -12.40 8.92
N PHE A 77 -23.88 -13.01 7.84
CA PHE A 77 -23.05 -13.34 6.68
C PHE A 77 -22.57 -12.07 5.97
N LEU A 78 -23.45 -11.08 5.80
CA LEU A 78 -23.10 -9.77 5.25
C LEU A 78 -22.02 -9.08 6.10
N ARG A 79 -22.16 -9.09 7.44
CA ARG A 79 -21.13 -8.54 8.33
C ARG A 79 -19.79 -9.25 8.21
N TYR A 80 -19.78 -10.58 8.03
CA TYR A 80 -18.56 -11.34 7.77
C TYR A 80 -17.95 -10.98 6.41
N MET A 81 -18.77 -10.88 5.36
CA MET A 81 -18.32 -10.54 4.00
C MET A 81 -17.82 -9.09 3.88
N GLU A 82 -18.26 -8.19 4.75
CA GLU A 82 -17.79 -6.80 4.85
C GLU A 82 -16.71 -6.60 5.93
N SER A 83 -16.28 -7.67 6.62
CA SER A 83 -15.26 -7.57 7.66
C SER A 83 -13.84 -7.65 7.09
N GLU A 84 -12.86 -7.32 7.93
CA GLU A 84 -11.44 -7.49 7.65
C GLU A 84 -11.04 -8.93 7.27
N ASP A 85 -11.80 -9.94 7.69
CA ASP A 85 -11.56 -11.34 7.29
C ASP A 85 -11.84 -11.58 5.80
N CYS A 86 -12.70 -10.76 5.20
CA CYS A 86 -13.04 -10.80 3.78
C CYS A 86 -12.40 -9.66 2.98
N SER A 87 -11.46 -8.92 3.57
CA SER A 87 -10.70 -7.91 2.83
C SER A 87 -9.79 -8.57 1.80
N VAL A 88 -9.63 -7.91 0.65
CA VAL A 88 -8.71 -8.33 -0.41
C VAL A 88 -7.27 -8.41 0.09
N ASN A 89 -6.88 -7.53 1.02
CA ASN A 89 -5.53 -7.51 1.59
C ASN A 89 -5.48 -8.43 2.82
N ASN A 90 -4.50 -9.32 2.85
CA ASN A 90 -4.25 -10.19 3.99
C ASN A 90 -4.03 -9.35 5.26
N LYS A 91 -4.93 -9.51 6.24
CA LYS A 91 -4.88 -8.80 7.52
C LYS A 91 -3.59 -9.06 8.29
N ASP A 92 -2.97 -10.23 8.10
CA ASP A 92 -1.71 -10.57 8.78
C ASP A 92 -0.54 -9.75 8.21
N HIS A 93 -0.65 -9.30 6.95
CA HIS A 93 0.34 -8.41 6.31
C HIS A 93 0.15 -6.93 6.68
N LYS A 94 -0.84 -6.59 7.52
CA LYS A 94 -1.01 -5.24 8.08
C LYS A 94 -0.12 -4.97 9.30
N LYS A 95 0.58 -6.00 9.78
CA LYS A 95 1.57 -5.93 10.87
C LYS A 95 2.95 -6.25 10.31
N VAL A 96 4.00 -6.06 11.09
CA VAL A 96 5.32 -6.57 10.73
C VAL A 96 5.27 -8.10 10.76
N TYR A 97 5.57 -8.73 9.63
CA TYR A 97 5.60 -10.19 9.47
C TYR A 97 6.87 -10.70 8.78
N HIS A 98 7.69 -9.80 8.23
CA HIS A 98 8.98 -10.13 7.67
C HIS A 98 10.03 -10.28 8.78
N ASP A 99 11.09 -11.00 8.46
CA ASP A 99 12.33 -10.95 9.22
C ASP A 99 12.93 -9.54 9.08
N MET A 100 13.20 -8.89 10.21
CA MET A 100 13.69 -7.51 10.29
C MET A 100 15.15 -7.44 10.77
N ASP A 101 15.84 -8.58 10.87
CA ASP A 101 17.22 -8.69 11.34
C ASP A 101 18.26 -8.64 10.21
N TRP A 102 17.83 -8.72 8.94
CA TRP A 102 18.74 -8.60 7.80
C TRP A 102 19.28 -7.17 7.68
N ALA A 103 20.42 -7.02 7.00
CA ALA A 103 20.99 -5.69 6.72
C ALA A 103 20.04 -4.82 5.87
N LEU A 104 20.06 -3.50 6.08
CA LEU A 104 19.16 -2.53 5.42
C LEU A 104 19.07 -2.67 3.89
N CYS A 105 20.15 -3.10 3.22
CA CYS A 105 20.17 -3.31 1.76
C CYS A 105 19.26 -4.44 1.25
N HIS A 106 18.65 -5.23 2.13
CA HIS A 106 17.68 -6.27 1.79
C HIS A 106 16.23 -5.78 1.73
N TYR A 107 15.96 -4.52 2.07
CA TYR A 107 14.60 -4.00 2.17
C TYR A 107 14.36 -2.85 1.20
N PHE A 108 13.11 -2.75 0.72
CA PHE A 108 12.62 -1.51 0.12
C PHE A 108 12.33 -0.49 1.22
N ILE A 109 12.93 0.69 1.12
CA ILE A 109 12.79 1.77 2.10
C ILE A 109 11.87 2.85 1.53
N SER A 110 10.77 3.13 2.23
CA SER A 110 9.88 4.25 1.90
C SER A 110 10.65 5.56 2.01
N SER A 111 10.82 6.26 0.89
CA SER A 111 11.74 7.39 0.75
C SER A 111 11.04 8.58 0.10
N SER A 112 11.32 9.79 0.56
CA SER A 112 10.82 11.03 -0.02
C SER A 112 11.94 11.86 -0.63
N HIS A 113 11.61 12.59 -1.69
CA HIS A 113 12.53 13.49 -2.38
C HIS A 113 12.09 14.95 -2.17
N ASN A 114 13.04 15.84 -1.92
CA ASN A 114 12.84 17.25 -1.54
C ASN A 114 11.72 17.39 -0.50
N THR A 115 11.87 16.64 0.60
CA THR A 115 10.81 16.40 1.59
C THR A 115 10.22 17.68 2.17
N TYR A 116 10.99 18.76 2.20
CA TYR A 116 10.57 20.06 2.69
C TYR A 116 9.50 20.75 1.83
N LEU A 117 9.34 20.40 0.55
CA LEU A 117 8.41 21.05 -0.37
C LEU A 117 6.96 20.55 -0.23
N THR A 118 6.01 21.49 -0.17
CA THR A 118 4.56 21.18 -0.24
C THR A 118 3.94 21.53 -1.60
N GLY A 119 4.76 21.98 -2.56
CA GLY A 119 4.32 22.47 -3.87
C GLY A 119 5.31 22.08 -4.97
N ASP A 120 5.39 22.91 -6.02
CA ASP A 120 6.31 22.69 -7.12
C ASP A 120 7.78 22.97 -6.74
N GLN A 121 8.69 22.57 -7.63
CA GLN A 121 10.13 22.66 -7.43
C GLN A 121 10.71 24.07 -7.61
N LEU A 122 9.99 25.04 -8.18
CA LEU A 122 10.57 26.34 -8.57
C LEU A 122 10.15 27.48 -7.64
N ILE A 123 8.87 27.51 -7.25
CA ILE A 123 8.26 28.56 -6.43
C ILE A 123 7.48 27.99 -5.23
N GLY A 124 7.50 26.67 -5.06
CA GLY A 124 6.77 25.98 -4.01
C GLY A 124 7.20 26.39 -2.60
N ARG A 125 6.30 26.22 -1.64
CA ARG A 125 6.55 26.50 -0.23
C ARG A 125 7.34 25.34 0.40
N SER A 126 8.41 25.67 1.10
CA SER A 126 9.06 24.78 2.07
C SER A 126 8.37 24.89 3.42
N HIS A 127 8.03 23.77 4.05
CA HIS A 127 7.27 23.77 5.31
C HIS A 127 7.54 22.53 6.17
N LEU A 128 7.61 22.71 7.49
CA LEU A 128 7.83 21.61 8.46
C LEU A 128 6.75 20.51 8.35
N HIS A 129 5.50 20.89 8.06
CA HIS A 129 4.41 19.94 7.83
C HIS A 129 4.71 18.90 6.74
N ALA A 130 5.56 19.21 5.76
CA ALA A 130 5.92 18.26 4.72
C ALA A 130 6.67 17.04 5.31
N TYR A 131 7.60 17.26 6.24
CA TYR A 131 8.25 16.20 7.03
C TYR A 131 7.26 15.44 7.92
N VAL A 132 6.37 16.15 8.62
CA VAL A 132 5.34 15.53 9.46
C VAL A 132 4.44 14.60 8.64
N SER A 133 3.98 15.08 7.48
CA SER A 133 3.14 14.32 6.56
C SER A 133 3.87 13.10 6.02
N ALA A 134 5.14 13.24 5.60
CA ALA A 134 5.95 12.12 5.12
C ALA A 134 6.15 11.05 6.20
N LEU A 135 6.55 11.44 7.42
CA LEU A 135 6.75 10.54 8.55
C LEU A 135 5.46 9.80 8.94
N ARG A 136 4.33 10.51 9.03
CA ARG A 136 3.02 9.92 9.36
C ARG A 136 2.46 9.00 8.27
N ARG A 137 2.95 9.14 7.04
CA ARG A 137 2.70 8.20 5.92
C ARG A 137 3.69 7.03 5.89
N GLY A 138 4.56 6.92 6.90
CA GLY A 138 5.52 5.82 7.04
C GLY A 138 6.84 6.03 6.29
N CYS A 139 7.12 7.22 5.75
CA CYS A 139 8.41 7.52 5.12
C CYS A 139 9.55 7.34 6.12
N ARG A 140 10.63 6.66 5.72
CA ARG A 140 11.81 6.31 6.51
C ARG A 140 13.11 6.94 5.99
N CYS A 141 13.14 7.48 4.78
CA CYS A 141 14.28 8.25 4.26
C CYS A 141 13.82 9.66 3.88
N LEU A 142 14.35 10.67 4.56
CA LEU A 142 13.97 12.07 4.41
C LEU A 142 15.15 12.87 3.84
N GLU A 143 14.94 13.49 2.69
CA GLU A 143 15.89 14.43 2.09
C GLU A 143 15.82 15.82 2.74
N ILE A 144 16.98 16.42 2.98
CA ILE A 144 17.19 17.74 3.60
C ILE A 144 18.30 18.49 2.85
N ASP A 145 17.94 19.53 2.10
CA ASP A 145 18.89 20.35 1.35
C ASP A 145 19.39 21.50 2.21
N CYS A 146 20.59 21.37 2.74
CA CYS A 146 21.19 22.30 3.68
C CYS A 146 21.97 23.39 2.96
N TRP A 147 21.68 24.65 3.27
CA TRP A 147 22.33 25.81 2.69
C TRP A 147 22.67 26.84 3.77
N ASP A 148 23.68 27.67 3.50
CA ASP A 148 23.99 28.78 4.39
C ASP A 148 22.80 29.74 4.51
N GLY A 149 22.44 30.08 5.75
CA GLY A 149 21.43 31.11 6.05
C GLY A 149 22.02 32.34 6.73
N PRO A 150 21.18 33.37 6.95
CA PRO A 150 21.58 34.57 7.68
C PRO A 150 21.92 34.25 9.14
N ASP A 151 22.66 35.15 9.80
CA ASP A 151 22.98 35.05 11.24
C ASP A 151 23.66 33.74 11.67
N GLN A 152 24.35 33.07 10.74
CA GLN A 152 25.01 31.76 10.94
C GLN A 152 24.03 30.61 11.21
N GLU A 153 22.75 30.77 10.86
CA GLU A 153 21.73 29.74 11.00
C GLU A 153 21.51 28.99 9.68
N PRO A 154 21.83 27.69 9.59
CA PRO A 154 21.61 26.90 8.38
C PRO A 154 20.12 26.81 8.02
N VAL A 155 19.82 26.90 6.73
CA VAL A 155 18.45 26.85 6.19
C VAL A 155 18.27 25.66 5.26
N VAL A 156 17.01 25.28 5.05
CA VAL A 156 16.58 24.23 4.14
C VAL A 156 15.65 24.79 3.08
N TYR A 157 16.02 24.60 1.81
CA TYR A 157 15.23 24.97 0.63
C TYR A 157 15.85 24.38 -0.66
N HIS A 158 15.13 24.48 -1.77
CA HIS A 158 15.66 24.03 -3.06
C HIS A 158 16.59 25.10 -3.66
N GLY A 159 17.88 24.79 -3.72
CA GLY A 159 18.92 25.70 -4.18
C GLY A 159 18.66 26.32 -5.55
N TYR A 160 19.07 27.58 -5.74
CA TYR A 160 18.91 28.32 -6.99
C TYR A 160 17.46 28.51 -7.48
N THR A 161 16.48 28.34 -6.59
CA THR A 161 15.05 28.56 -6.87
C THR A 161 14.43 29.64 -5.98
N LEU A 162 13.14 29.92 -6.18
CA LEU A 162 12.35 30.87 -5.39
C LEU A 162 11.53 30.19 -4.30
N THR A 163 11.84 28.93 -3.98
CA THR A 163 11.17 28.22 -2.88
C THR A 163 11.42 28.91 -1.54
N SER A 164 10.43 28.88 -0.65
CA SER A 164 10.60 29.48 0.68
C SER A 164 11.64 28.70 1.50
N LYS A 165 12.17 29.33 2.55
CA LYS A 165 13.21 28.74 3.42
C LYS A 165 12.63 28.39 4.78
N ILE A 166 13.14 27.32 5.39
CA ILE A 166 12.87 26.92 6.78
C ILE A 166 14.20 26.68 7.50
N LEU A 167 14.24 26.79 8.83
CA LEU A 167 15.48 26.61 9.57
C LEU A 167 15.82 25.12 9.71
N PHE A 168 17.09 24.77 9.52
CA PHE A 168 17.56 23.39 9.70
C PHE A 168 17.29 22.88 11.12
N LYS A 169 17.52 23.72 12.13
CA LYS A 169 17.22 23.41 13.53
C LYS A 169 15.77 22.99 13.77
N GLU A 170 14.83 23.69 13.15
CA GLU A 170 13.39 23.38 13.27
C GLU A 170 13.03 22.09 12.52
N VAL A 171 13.68 21.82 11.39
CA VAL A 171 13.53 20.55 10.65
C VAL A 171 13.97 19.38 11.52
N ILE A 172 15.17 19.43 12.12
CA ILE A 172 15.67 18.36 12.99
C ILE A 172 14.78 18.16 14.22
N ALA A 173 14.33 19.24 14.86
CA ALA A 173 13.39 19.17 15.98
C ALA A 173 12.05 18.55 15.59
N THR A 174 11.53 18.87 14.39
CA THR A 174 10.30 18.28 13.87
C THR A 174 10.48 16.77 13.63
N ILE A 175 11.61 16.37 13.05
CA ILE A 175 11.90 14.96 12.78
C ILE A 175 12.06 14.17 14.08
N GLU A 176 12.80 14.70 15.06
CA GLU A 176 13.00 14.07 16.36
C GLU A 176 11.68 13.66 17.03
N HIS A 177 10.70 14.56 16.97
CA HIS A 177 9.39 14.39 17.59
C HIS A 177 8.53 13.36 16.85
N HIS A 178 8.59 13.33 15.51
CA HIS A 178 7.68 12.53 14.69
C HIS A 178 8.29 11.24 14.14
N ALA A 179 9.62 11.04 14.26
CA ALA A 179 10.36 9.97 13.61
C ALA A 179 9.73 8.59 13.81
N PHE A 180 9.25 8.30 15.02
CA PHE A 180 8.81 6.97 15.42
C PHE A 180 7.30 6.88 15.76
N GLU A 181 6.49 7.88 15.40
CA GLU A 181 5.04 7.89 15.72
C GLU A 181 4.28 6.70 15.13
N VAL A 182 4.61 6.31 13.90
CA VAL A 182 3.85 5.30 13.12
C VAL A 182 4.67 4.06 12.78
N SER A 183 5.97 4.08 13.05
CA SER A 183 6.88 2.95 12.80
C SER A 183 8.08 3.02 13.74
N PRO A 184 8.47 1.89 14.38
CA PRO A 184 9.63 1.86 15.26
C PRO A 184 10.97 1.82 14.50
N TYR A 185 10.93 1.63 13.18
CA TYR A 185 12.13 1.40 12.38
C TYR A 185 12.92 2.68 12.07
N PRO A 186 14.25 2.56 11.85
CA PRO A 186 15.17 3.65 11.59
C PRO A 186 14.67 4.68 10.59
N VAL A 187 15.01 5.94 10.86
CA VAL A 187 14.86 7.05 9.93
C VAL A 187 16.24 7.44 9.40
N ILE A 188 16.38 7.54 8.08
CA ILE A 188 17.58 7.97 7.38
C ILE A 188 17.41 9.44 7.02
N LEU A 189 18.37 10.28 7.40
CA LEU A 189 18.44 11.68 6.97
C LEU A 189 19.43 11.79 5.83
N SER A 190 18.94 12.04 4.62
CA SER A 190 19.77 12.29 3.44
C SER A 190 20.08 13.78 3.37
N LEU A 191 21.28 14.16 3.81
CA LEU A 191 21.71 15.56 3.88
C LEU A 191 22.40 15.98 2.58
N GLU A 192 21.77 16.84 1.79
CA GLU A 192 22.44 17.50 0.66
C GLU A 192 23.10 18.79 1.16
N ASN A 193 24.40 18.74 1.41
CA ASN A 193 25.12 19.77 2.15
C ASN A 193 25.83 20.80 1.25
N HIS A 194 25.34 22.03 1.27
CA HIS A 194 25.92 23.20 0.58
C HIS A 194 26.39 24.29 1.56
N CYS A 195 26.50 23.98 2.85
CA CYS A 195 26.89 24.92 3.89
C CYS A 195 28.41 25.12 3.93
N THR A 196 28.85 26.31 4.35
CA THR A 196 30.23 26.57 4.77
C THR A 196 30.64 25.71 5.97
N PRO A 197 31.95 25.43 6.19
CA PRO A 197 32.41 24.65 7.33
C PRO A 197 31.88 25.14 8.69
N LEU A 198 31.75 26.46 8.86
CA LEU A 198 31.20 27.06 10.08
C LEU A 198 29.72 26.69 10.30
N GLN A 199 28.89 26.76 9.26
CA GLN A 199 27.49 26.34 9.36
C GLN A 199 27.33 24.82 9.40
N GLN A 200 28.29 24.05 8.88
CA GLN A 200 28.34 22.60 9.08
C GLN A 200 28.60 22.21 10.54
N GLU A 201 29.45 22.96 11.26
CA GLU A 201 29.65 22.78 12.71
C GLU A 201 28.33 23.02 13.47
N MET A 202 27.58 24.07 13.11
CA MET A 202 26.24 24.34 13.66
C MET A 202 25.25 23.22 13.35
N MET A 203 25.23 22.69 12.12
CA MET A 203 24.39 21.54 11.77
C MET A 203 24.73 20.31 12.62
N ALA A 204 26.03 20.01 12.79
CA ALA A 204 26.49 18.89 13.60
C ALA A 204 26.12 19.06 15.08
N GLU A 205 26.20 20.29 15.61
CA GLU A 205 25.74 20.62 16.96
C GLU A 205 24.23 20.37 17.11
N TYR A 206 23.40 20.84 16.17
CA TYR A 206 21.95 20.59 16.22
C TYR A 206 21.59 19.12 16.11
N LEU A 207 22.24 18.37 15.23
CA LEU A 207 22.03 16.92 15.13
C LEU A 207 22.35 16.23 16.46
N LYS A 208 23.48 16.54 17.08
CA LYS A 208 23.88 15.93 18.36
C LYS A 208 22.99 16.35 19.52
N THR A 209 22.67 17.64 19.63
CA THR A 209 21.92 18.20 20.78
C THR A 209 20.43 17.89 20.71
N ILE A 210 19.84 17.90 19.51
CA ILE A 210 18.40 17.67 19.34
C ILE A 210 18.10 16.17 19.29
N LEU A 211 18.83 15.39 18.48
CA LEU A 211 18.54 13.95 18.34
C LEU A 211 19.11 13.15 19.52
N GLY A 212 20.18 13.61 20.14
CA GLY A 212 20.78 12.97 21.32
C GLY A 212 21.03 11.47 21.11
N GLU A 213 20.49 10.65 22.00
CA GLU A 213 20.63 9.19 21.96
C GLU A 213 19.93 8.52 20.77
N LYS A 214 18.97 9.20 20.12
CA LYS A 214 18.32 8.71 18.90
C LYS A 214 19.26 8.75 17.70
N LEU A 215 20.32 9.56 17.74
CA LEU A 215 21.30 9.61 16.66
C LEU A 215 22.20 8.37 16.69
N LEU A 216 22.32 7.71 15.55
CA LEU A 216 23.31 6.66 15.34
C LEU A 216 24.68 7.31 15.10
N ASP A 217 25.51 7.35 16.14
CA ASP A 217 26.91 7.77 16.01
C ASP A 217 27.74 6.63 15.42
N MET A 218 27.87 6.64 14.09
CA MET A 218 28.62 5.63 13.34
C MET A 218 30.15 5.79 13.46
N THR A 219 30.65 6.86 14.09
CA THR A 219 32.09 7.15 14.14
C THR A 219 32.85 6.38 15.22
N ILE A 220 32.16 5.62 16.08
CA ILE A 220 32.75 5.08 17.32
C ILE A 220 33.09 3.58 17.26
N ASN A 221 32.55 2.80 16.32
CA ASN A 221 32.80 1.35 16.28
C ASN A 221 33.24 0.87 14.88
N ASP A 222 34.52 0.49 14.77
CA ASP A 222 35.20 -0.13 13.62
C ASP A 222 34.53 -1.42 13.07
N THR A 223 33.43 -1.86 13.67
CA THR A 223 32.68 -3.08 13.31
C THR A 223 31.84 -2.95 12.04
N PHE A 224 31.54 -1.74 11.55
CA PHE A 224 30.75 -1.53 10.32
C PHE A 224 31.54 -1.64 9.01
N ALA A 225 32.83 -2.03 9.05
CA ALA A 225 33.63 -2.20 7.84
C ALA A 225 33.16 -3.34 6.90
N LYS A 226 32.09 -4.10 7.24
CA LYS A 226 31.65 -5.28 6.46
C LYS A 226 30.17 -5.30 6.02
N GLU A 227 29.20 -4.84 6.82
CA GLU A 227 27.75 -4.90 6.49
C GLU A 227 26.95 -3.73 7.12
N LEU A 228 25.81 -3.35 6.53
CA LEU A 228 24.90 -2.32 7.05
C LEU A 228 24.10 -2.81 8.27
N PRO A 229 23.62 -1.92 9.17
CA PRO A 229 22.80 -2.32 10.30
C PRO A 229 21.46 -2.89 9.84
N SER A 230 20.77 -3.55 10.75
CA SER A 230 19.41 -4.06 10.52
C SER A 230 18.35 -2.99 10.84
N PRO A 231 17.11 -3.13 10.33
CA PRO A 231 16.00 -2.32 10.83
C PRO A 231 15.80 -2.40 12.36
N GLU A 232 16.17 -3.49 13.04
CA GLU A 232 16.02 -3.59 14.50
C GLU A 232 16.93 -2.63 15.29
N GLU A 233 17.91 -1.97 14.65
CA GLU A 233 18.78 -0.99 15.30
C GLU A 233 18.05 0.28 15.83
N LYS A 234 16.77 0.52 15.48
CA LYS A 234 15.84 1.52 16.07
C LYS A 234 16.41 2.94 16.33
N LYS A 235 17.37 3.38 15.53
CA LYS A 235 18.03 4.69 15.63
C LYS A 235 17.90 5.50 14.34
N ILE A 236 18.15 6.80 14.42
CA ILE A 236 18.20 7.71 13.28
C ILE A 236 19.62 7.65 12.69
N ALA A 237 19.73 7.30 11.42
CA ALA A 237 21.00 7.23 10.70
C ALA A 237 21.19 8.46 9.80
N LEU A 238 22.43 8.95 9.70
CA LEU A 238 22.79 10.03 8.78
C LEU A 238 23.38 9.46 7.50
N ALA A 239 22.90 9.94 6.35
CA ALA A 239 23.51 9.74 5.05
C ALA A 239 23.96 11.10 4.52
N MET A 240 25.27 11.34 4.39
CA MET A 240 25.79 12.56 3.77
C MET A 240 25.70 12.44 2.25
N ALA A 241 25.18 13.47 1.57
CA ALA A 241 25.01 13.70 0.13
C ALA A 241 24.64 12.49 -0.75
N LEU A 242 23.64 12.65 -1.62
CA LEU A 242 23.21 11.62 -2.57
C LEU A 242 24.32 11.14 -3.54
N SER A 243 25.45 11.84 -3.69
CA SER A 243 26.63 11.28 -4.39
C SER A 243 27.16 10.01 -3.72
N ASP A 244 26.96 9.87 -2.41
CA ASP A 244 27.28 8.68 -1.62
C ASP A 244 26.08 7.74 -1.47
N LEU A 245 24.84 8.20 -1.70
CA LEU A 245 23.69 7.29 -1.79
C LEU A 245 23.71 6.48 -3.11
N VAL A 246 24.31 7.03 -4.17
CA VAL A 246 24.72 6.28 -5.37
C VAL A 246 25.79 5.23 -5.05
N ILE A 247 26.51 5.36 -3.91
CA ILE A 247 27.48 4.35 -3.46
C ILE A 247 26.81 3.15 -2.80
N TYR A 248 25.57 3.24 -2.27
CA TYR A 248 24.85 2.05 -1.76
C TYR A 248 24.39 1.08 -2.86
N THR A 249 24.40 1.52 -4.13
CA THR A 249 24.15 0.67 -5.30
C THR A 249 25.05 1.05 -6.47
N LYS A 250 26.38 1.00 -6.27
CA LYS A 250 27.34 1.18 -7.37
C LYS A 250 27.07 0.18 -8.47
N SER A 251 26.65 0.65 -9.64
CA SER A 251 26.35 -0.24 -10.75
C SER A 251 27.61 -0.87 -11.33
N VAL A 252 27.66 -2.20 -11.37
CA VAL A 252 28.73 -3.00 -11.93
C VAL A 252 28.18 -4.01 -12.94
N HIS A 253 29.02 -4.43 -13.87
CA HIS A 253 28.62 -5.38 -14.90
C HIS A 253 28.40 -6.77 -14.28
N PHE A 254 27.24 -7.39 -14.52
CA PHE A 254 27.01 -8.77 -14.10
C PHE A 254 27.94 -9.73 -14.85
N VAL A 255 28.81 -10.44 -14.14
CA VAL A 255 29.68 -11.47 -14.73
C VAL A 255 29.03 -12.85 -14.57
N SER A 256 28.77 -13.27 -13.34
CA SER A 256 28.04 -14.50 -12.97
C SER A 256 27.71 -14.49 -11.48
N PHE A 257 26.72 -15.26 -11.02
CA PHE A 257 26.41 -15.38 -9.59
C PHE A 257 27.62 -15.84 -8.77
N LYS A 258 28.44 -16.78 -9.29
CA LYS A 258 29.66 -17.24 -8.63
C LYS A 258 30.71 -16.12 -8.51
N HIS A 259 30.81 -15.26 -9.51
CA HIS A 259 31.70 -14.09 -9.47
C HIS A 259 31.16 -13.03 -8.50
N SER A 260 29.86 -12.76 -8.52
CA SER A 260 29.22 -11.80 -7.62
C SER A 260 29.40 -12.19 -6.16
N ILE A 261 29.11 -13.44 -5.80
CA ILE A 261 29.31 -13.95 -4.43
C ILE A 261 30.76 -13.82 -3.97
N ALA A 262 31.73 -14.03 -4.87
CA ALA A 262 33.14 -14.03 -4.52
C ALA A 262 33.81 -12.64 -4.55
N ASN A 263 33.28 -11.68 -5.31
CA ASN A 263 34.01 -10.44 -5.64
C ASN A 263 33.18 -9.16 -5.53
N GLN A 264 31.85 -9.23 -5.64
CA GLN A 264 30.99 -8.05 -5.65
C GLN A 264 30.78 -7.55 -4.23
N LYS A 265 30.93 -6.25 -4.03
CA LYS A 265 30.71 -5.63 -2.73
C LYS A 265 29.21 -5.53 -2.46
N PHE A 266 28.82 -5.57 -1.18
CA PHE A 266 27.42 -5.50 -0.75
C PHE A 266 26.69 -4.22 -1.23
N TYR A 267 27.46 -3.20 -1.60
CA TYR A 267 26.99 -1.91 -2.09
C TYR A 267 27.04 -1.80 -3.62
N GLU A 268 27.36 -2.88 -4.36
CA GLU A 268 27.39 -2.90 -5.82
C GLU A 268 26.13 -3.59 -6.40
N ASN A 269 25.45 -2.99 -7.38
CA ASN A 269 24.28 -3.58 -8.07
C ASN A 269 24.65 -4.03 -9.49
N THR A 270 23.92 -4.99 -10.06
CA THR A 270 24.11 -5.37 -11.47
C THR A 270 22.81 -5.44 -12.23
N SER A 271 22.73 -4.81 -13.41
CA SER A 271 21.60 -4.95 -14.32
C SER A 271 21.72 -6.26 -15.10
N LEU A 272 20.77 -7.17 -14.92
CA LEU A 272 20.64 -8.40 -15.69
C LEU A 272 19.69 -8.19 -16.86
N ALA A 273 20.11 -8.58 -18.07
CA ALA A 273 19.22 -8.62 -19.23
C ALA A 273 18.14 -9.70 -19.05
N GLU A 274 16.89 -9.30 -19.30
CA GLU A 274 15.61 -10.00 -19.07
C GLU A 274 15.56 -11.47 -19.54
N ALA A 275 16.35 -11.82 -20.57
CA ALA A 275 16.34 -13.16 -21.16
C ALA A 275 16.80 -14.28 -20.21
N LYS A 276 17.53 -13.97 -19.13
CA LYS A 276 18.08 -14.98 -18.19
C LYS A 276 17.18 -15.30 -16.99
N ALA A 277 16.14 -14.51 -16.71
CA ALA A 277 15.18 -14.77 -15.60
C ALA A 277 14.00 -15.67 -16.02
N ARG A 278 13.90 -15.99 -17.31
CA ARG A 278 12.83 -16.85 -17.86
C ARG A 278 13.09 -18.32 -17.57
N LYS A 279 12.67 -18.76 -16.39
CA LYS A 279 12.03 -20.06 -16.16
C LYS A 279 11.81 -20.19 -14.66
N LEU A 280 10.55 -20.08 -14.24
CA LEU A 280 9.86 -20.86 -13.20
C LEU A 280 8.39 -20.39 -13.20
N ALA A 281 7.46 -21.36 -13.30
CA ALA A 281 5.99 -21.27 -13.26
C ALA A 281 5.29 -19.98 -13.75
N MET A 282 4.66 -20.03 -14.92
CA MET A 282 3.59 -19.08 -15.27
C MET A 282 2.41 -19.33 -14.32
N ASN A 283 2.22 -18.44 -13.35
CA ASN A 283 1.00 -18.39 -12.55
C ASN A 283 0.10 -17.32 -13.18
N SER A 284 -1.19 -17.60 -13.31
CA SER A 284 -2.15 -16.57 -13.71
C SER A 284 -2.97 -16.15 -12.51
N VAL A 285 -3.12 -14.84 -12.31
CA VAL A 285 -4.14 -14.31 -11.40
C VAL A 285 -5.38 -14.05 -12.22
N CYS A 286 -6.48 -14.66 -11.82
CA CYS A 286 -7.78 -14.43 -12.38
C CYS A 286 -8.66 -13.74 -11.35
N MET A 287 -9.47 -12.81 -11.81
CA MET A 287 -10.44 -12.14 -10.94
C MET A 287 -11.69 -11.74 -11.70
N GLN A 288 -12.82 -11.76 -11.01
CA GLN A 288 -14.06 -11.17 -11.47
C GLN A 288 -14.32 -9.88 -10.70
N VAL A 289 -14.44 -8.76 -11.41
CA VAL A 289 -14.90 -7.49 -10.83
C VAL A 289 -16.43 -7.51 -10.86
N ILE A 290 -17.06 -7.78 -9.71
CA ILE A 290 -18.49 -8.05 -9.64
C ILE A 290 -19.28 -6.76 -9.55
N SER A 291 -19.02 -5.96 -8.51
CA SER A 291 -19.82 -4.77 -8.20
C SER A 291 -19.01 -3.72 -7.46
N GLY A 292 -19.55 -2.51 -7.40
CA GLY A 292 -19.07 -1.43 -6.54
C GLY A 292 -20.15 -1.06 -5.54
N TYR A 293 -19.76 -0.37 -4.48
CA TYR A 293 -20.68 0.07 -3.45
C TYR A 293 -20.31 1.46 -2.96
N SER A 294 -21.30 2.35 -2.87
CA SER A 294 -21.18 3.71 -2.32
C SER A 294 -20.01 4.52 -2.90
N LEU A 295 -19.83 4.50 -4.23
CA LEU A 295 -18.77 5.24 -4.90
C LEU A 295 -18.99 6.76 -4.76
N PRO A 296 -17.93 7.55 -4.50
CA PRO A 296 -18.09 8.99 -4.34
C PRO A 296 -18.46 9.65 -5.66
N VAL A 297 -19.40 10.60 -5.59
CA VAL A 297 -19.79 11.44 -6.73
C VAL A 297 -19.04 12.76 -6.63
N PRO A 298 -18.28 13.16 -7.66
CA PRO A 298 -17.59 14.45 -7.69
C PRO A 298 -18.55 15.63 -7.47
N ARG A 299 -18.04 16.69 -6.83
CA ARG A 299 -18.87 17.88 -6.53
C ARG A 299 -19.37 18.50 -7.83
N GLY A 300 -20.68 18.70 -7.91
CA GLY A 300 -21.34 19.29 -9.08
C GLY A 300 -21.83 18.28 -10.11
N SER A 301 -21.45 17.00 -10.00
CA SER A 301 -22.00 15.92 -10.83
C SER A 301 -23.35 15.43 -10.31
N LYS A 302 -24.24 15.08 -11.24
CA LYS A 302 -25.57 14.50 -10.93
C LYS A 302 -25.53 12.98 -10.71
N GLY A 303 -24.37 12.37 -10.92
CA GLY A 303 -24.11 10.94 -10.91
C GLY A 303 -22.79 10.68 -11.64
N ILE A 304 -22.38 9.42 -11.65
CA ILE A 304 -21.18 8.95 -12.39
C ILE A 304 -21.56 7.74 -13.23
N ASP A 305 -20.80 7.53 -14.30
CA ASP A 305 -20.83 6.38 -15.19
C ASP A 305 -19.59 5.50 -14.91
N PRO A 306 -19.54 4.78 -13.76
CA PRO A 306 -18.29 4.18 -13.30
C PRO A 306 -17.90 2.94 -14.09
N TYR A 307 -16.59 2.81 -14.30
CA TYR A 307 -15.94 1.58 -14.70
C TYR A 307 -14.70 1.33 -13.83
N VAL A 308 -14.24 0.08 -13.81
CA VAL A 308 -13.05 -0.31 -13.04
C VAL A 308 -11.94 -0.70 -14.00
N ARG A 309 -10.76 -0.12 -13.81
CA ARG A 309 -9.52 -0.54 -14.44
C ARG A 309 -8.65 -1.26 -13.42
N VAL A 310 -8.17 -2.45 -13.80
CA VAL A 310 -7.22 -3.24 -13.02
C VAL A 310 -5.89 -3.26 -13.75
N GLU A 311 -4.84 -2.92 -13.02
CA GLU A 311 -3.46 -2.87 -13.53
C GLU A 311 -2.56 -3.78 -12.71
N ILE A 312 -1.64 -4.45 -13.39
CA ILE A 312 -0.51 -5.15 -12.80
C ILE A 312 0.73 -4.29 -13.05
N HIS A 313 1.47 -4.01 -11.98
CA HIS A 313 2.74 -3.29 -12.02
C HIS A 313 3.83 -4.18 -11.43
N GLY A 314 4.93 -4.40 -12.13
CA GLY A 314 6.03 -5.21 -11.65
C GLY A 314 7.17 -5.22 -12.66
N VAL A 315 7.72 -6.41 -12.93
CA VAL A 315 8.66 -6.56 -14.05
C VAL A 315 7.97 -6.23 -15.38
N PRO A 316 8.70 -5.73 -16.40
CA PRO A 316 8.09 -5.35 -17.68
C PRO A 316 7.21 -6.42 -18.32
N ALA A 317 7.55 -7.70 -18.13
CA ALA A 317 6.80 -8.83 -18.66
C ALA A 317 5.42 -9.06 -17.98
N ASP A 318 5.24 -8.58 -16.76
CA ASP A 318 4.00 -8.74 -15.98
C ASP A 318 3.08 -7.52 -16.11
N ASN A 319 3.61 -6.38 -16.58
CA ASN A 319 2.86 -5.15 -16.72
C ASN A 319 1.68 -5.32 -17.68
N ALA A 320 0.46 -5.17 -17.15
CA ALA A 320 -0.76 -5.38 -17.90
C ALA A 320 -1.88 -4.50 -17.36
N LYS A 321 -2.84 -4.15 -18.21
CA LYS A 321 -4.04 -3.40 -17.82
C LYS A 321 -5.27 -3.95 -18.51
N LYS A 322 -6.37 -4.09 -17.77
CA LYS A 322 -7.70 -4.46 -18.27
C LYS A 322 -8.75 -3.59 -17.61
N GLN A 323 -9.89 -3.43 -18.24
CA GLN A 323 -10.97 -2.61 -17.70
C GLN A 323 -12.34 -3.24 -17.96
N THR A 324 -13.29 -2.92 -17.11
CA THR A 324 -14.70 -3.28 -17.29
C THR A 324 -15.36 -2.36 -18.30
N HIS A 325 -16.58 -2.72 -18.72
CA HIS A 325 -17.50 -1.73 -19.27
C HIS A 325 -17.94 -0.71 -18.20
N TYR A 326 -18.50 0.43 -18.61
CA TYR A 326 -19.06 1.41 -17.67
C TYR A 326 -20.53 1.11 -17.37
N VAL A 327 -20.98 1.49 -16.16
CA VAL A 327 -22.39 1.38 -15.76
C VAL A 327 -22.98 2.78 -15.69
N LYS A 328 -24.03 3.05 -16.45
CA LYS A 328 -24.61 4.39 -16.55
C LYS A 328 -25.29 4.85 -15.26
N GLN A 329 -24.92 6.03 -14.77
CA GLN A 329 -25.55 6.80 -13.68
C GLN A 329 -25.80 5.98 -12.41
N ASN A 330 -24.84 5.17 -12.00
CA ASN A 330 -24.98 4.31 -10.82
C ASN A 330 -23.72 4.34 -9.95
N ALA A 331 -23.68 5.28 -9.01
CA ALA A 331 -22.62 5.37 -8.00
C ALA A 331 -22.85 4.44 -6.80
N MET A 332 -24.11 4.11 -6.51
CA MET A 332 -24.47 3.46 -5.24
C MET A 332 -24.19 1.95 -5.25
N SER A 333 -24.50 1.29 -6.37
CA SER A 333 -24.32 -0.16 -6.51
C SER A 333 -24.17 -0.57 -7.99
N PRO A 334 -23.12 -0.09 -8.70
CA PRO A 334 -22.84 -0.55 -10.05
C PRO A 334 -22.46 -2.03 -10.05
N ARG A 335 -22.79 -2.73 -11.13
CA ARG A 335 -22.50 -4.16 -11.30
C ARG A 335 -21.93 -4.39 -12.70
N TRP A 336 -20.78 -5.05 -12.74
CA TRP A 336 -20.00 -5.29 -13.97
C TRP A 336 -19.87 -6.78 -14.30
N ASP A 337 -19.73 -7.66 -13.30
CA ASP A 337 -19.51 -9.10 -13.48
C ASP A 337 -18.38 -9.46 -14.48
N GLU A 338 -17.38 -8.59 -14.65
CA GLU A 338 -16.34 -8.71 -15.67
C GLU A 338 -15.19 -9.61 -15.21
N THR A 339 -14.80 -10.59 -16.03
CA THR A 339 -13.71 -11.52 -15.69
C THR A 339 -12.42 -11.13 -16.38
N MET A 340 -11.33 -11.09 -15.61
CA MET A 340 -10.01 -10.66 -16.03
C MET A 340 -8.98 -11.72 -15.65
N THR A 341 -8.08 -12.03 -16.58
CA THR A 341 -6.93 -12.92 -16.35
C THR A 341 -5.64 -12.19 -16.66
N PHE A 342 -4.66 -12.26 -15.77
CA PHE A 342 -3.33 -11.69 -15.94
C PHE A 342 -2.29 -12.79 -15.78
N ALA A 343 -1.38 -12.90 -16.75
CA ALA A 343 -0.24 -13.80 -16.66
C ALA A 343 0.85 -13.11 -15.84
N ILE A 344 1.40 -13.81 -14.83
CA ILE A 344 2.40 -13.29 -13.90
C ILE A 344 3.60 -14.21 -13.91
N GLN A 345 4.79 -13.64 -14.12
CA GLN A 345 6.07 -14.34 -14.12
C GLN A 345 6.79 -14.18 -12.79
N VAL A 346 6.71 -13.00 -12.16
CA VAL A 346 7.42 -12.69 -10.90
C VAL A 346 6.43 -12.09 -9.89
N PRO A 347 5.56 -12.92 -9.28
CA PRO A 347 4.53 -12.45 -8.37
C PRO A 347 5.08 -11.71 -7.14
N GLU A 348 6.32 -11.99 -6.74
CA GLU A 348 7.02 -11.36 -5.62
C GLU A 348 7.39 -9.89 -5.87
N LEU A 349 7.31 -9.42 -7.12
CA LEU A 349 7.52 -8.01 -7.49
C LEU A 349 6.26 -7.36 -8.06
N ALA A 350 5.14 -8.09 -8.11
CA ALA A 350 3.91 -7.64 -8.72
C ALA A 350 3.00 -6.92 -7.71
N LEU A 351 2.52 -5.75 -8.09
CA LEU A 351 1.46 -4.99 -7.44
C LEU A 351 0.20 -5.08 -8.29
N VAL A 352 -0.95 -5.22 -7.63
CA VAL A 352 -2.27 -5.10 -8.26
C VAL A 352 -2.86 -3.75 -7.88
N ARG A 353 -3.33 -3.00 -8.86
CA ARG A 353 -3.96 -1.71 -8.67
C ARG A 353 -5.37 -1.70 -9.26
N PHE A 354 -6.34 -1.40 -8.42
CA PHE A 354 -7.72 -1.15 -8.80
C PHE A 354 -7.93 0.36 -8.90
N ILE A 355 -8.55 0.81 -9.99
CA ILE A 355 -8.86 2.22 -10.24
C ILE A 355 -10.33 2.30 -10.64
N VAL A 356 -11.08 3.14 -9.95
CA VAL A 356 -12.45 3.49 -10.33
C VAL A 356 -12.41 4.85 -11.00
N GLU A 357 -13.00 4.94 -12.19
CA GLU A 357 -13.05 6.17 -12.99
C GLU A 357 -14.48 6.41 -13.47
N ASP A 358 -14.84 7.68 -13.64
CA ASP A 358 -16.07 8.11 -14.27
C ASP A 358 -15.84 8.27 -15.78
N GLN A 359 -16.60 7.54 -16.58
CA GLN A 359 -16.53 7.63 -18.03
C GLN A 359 -17.14 8.96 -18.49
N ASN A 360 -16.31 9.82 -19.07
CA ASN A 360 -16.78 11.06 -19.67
C ASN A 360 -16.71 10.96 -21.19
N ALA A 361 -17.79 11.28 -21.89
CA ALA A 361 -17.83 11.20 -23.36
C ALA A 361 -17.09 12.39 -24.03
N ILE A 362 -16.91 13.49 -23.32
CA ILE A 362 -16.40 14.76 -23.88
C ILE A 362 -15.04 15.13 -23.29
N MET A 363 -14.79 14.82 -22.01
CA MET A 363 -13.53 15.11 -21.33
C MET A 363 -12.73 13.83 -21.05
N ALA A 364 -11.50 13.98 -20.54
CA ALA A 364 -10.76 12.85 -19.98
C ALA A 364 -11.58 12.21 -18.85
N ASN A 365 -11.47 10.88 -18.72
CA ASN A 365 -12.11 10.14 -17.65
C ASN A 365 -11.64 10.68 -16.28
N GLU A 366 -12.59 10.87 -15.37
CA GLU A 366 -12.30 11.45 -14.07
C GLU A 366 -11.94 10.35 -13.07
N PHE A 367 -10.83 10.53 -12.35
CA PHE A 367 -10.43 9.62 -11.28
C PHE A 367 -11.41 9.72 -10.10
N ILE A 368 -11.93 8.58 -9.64
CA ILE A 368 -12.84 8.51 -8.50
C ILE A 368 -12.14 7.95 -7.27
N ALA A 369 -11.50 6.79 -7.41
CA ALA A 369 -10.82 6.13 -6.29
C ALA A 369 -9.79 5.10 -6.77
N GLN A 370 -8.93 4.66 -5.85
CA GLN A 370 -7.98 3.59 -6.11
C GLN A 370 -7.75 2.69 -4.90
N TYR A 371 -7.21 1.50 -5.16
CA TYR A 371 -6.58 0.68 -4.14
C TYR A 371 -5.40 -0.08 -4.77
N THR A 372 -4.27 -0.13 -4.07
CA THR A 372 -3.08 -0.85 -4.53
C THR A 372 -2.58 -1.76 -3.42
N LEU A 373 -2.25 -3.00 -3.77
CA LEU A 373 -1.65 -3.97 -2.86
C LEU A 373 -0.64 -4.85 -3.57
N HIS A 374 0.25 -5.47 -2.80
CA HIS A 374 1.14 -6.51 -3.31
C HIS A 374 0.36 -7.76 -3.70
N LEU A 375 0.69 -8.36 -4.84
CA LEU A 375 -0.04 -9.51 -5.37
C LEU A 375 -0.05 -10.68 -4.37
N THR A 376 1.09 -10.95 -3.71
CA THR A 376 1.20 -12.02 -2.69
C THR A 376 0.47 -11.70 -1.39
N SER A 377 0.03 -10.45 -1.19
CA SER A 377 -0.84 -10.07 -0.07
C SER A 377 -2.32 -10.21 -0.40
N MET A 378 -2.69 -10.58 -1.63
CA MET A 378 -4.08 -10.68 -2.04
C MET A 378 -4.70 -12.02 -1.65
N ASN A 379 -5.78 -11.99 -0.88
CA ASN A 379 -6.53 -13.18 -0.51
C ASN A 379 -7.39 -13.70 -1.69
N PRO A 380 -7.47 -15.02 -1.92
CA PRO A 380 -8.37 -15.61 -2.93
C PRO A 380 -9.83 -15.63 -2.47
N GLY A 381 -10.77 -15.89 -3.36
CA GLY A 381 -12.20 -15.99 -3.08
C GLY A 381 -12.96 -14.66 -3.19
N TYR A 382 -14.17 -14.61 -2.61
CA TYR A 382 -14.97 -13.38 -2.61
C TYR A 382 -14.41 -12.38 -1.60
N ARG A 383 -13.94 -11.23 -2.10
CA ARG A 383 -13.29 -10.19 -1.31
C ARG A 383 -13.90 -8.83 -1.57
N TRP A 384 -13.83 -7.96 -0.56
CA TRP A 384 -14.07 -6.54 -0.75
C TRP A 384 -12.75 -5.77 -0.81
N VAL A 385 -12.71 -4.76 -1.68
CA VAL A 385 -11.57 -3.87 -1.89
C VAL A 385 -11.93 -2.50 -1.30
N PRO A 386 -11.29 -2.04 -0.21
CA PRO A 386 -11.49 -0.67 0.28
C PRO A 386 -11.02 0.33 -0.76
N LEU A 387 -11.77 1.40 -0.98
CA LEU A 387 -11.38 2.46 -1.91
C LEU A 387 -10.73 3.65 -1.17
N LEU A 388 -9.68 4.18 -1.77
CA LEU A 388 -8.93 5.34 -1.27
C LEU A 388 -8.99 6.51 -2.26
N SER A 389 -8.91 7.73 -1.73
CA SER A 389 -8.76 8.94 -2.53
C SER A 389 -7.40 8.98 -3.26
N LYS A 390 -7.20 10.00 -4.10
CA LYS A 390 -5.92 10.26 -4.76
C LYS A 390 -4.78 10.48 -3.74
N GLU A 391 -5.11 11.01 -2.56
CA GLU A 391 -4.19 11.28 -1.45
C GLU A 391 -4.00 10.08 -0.52
N GLY A 392 -4.63 8.93 -0.82
CA GLY A 392 -4.57 7.72 0.00
C GLY A 392 -5.49 7.73 1.23
N ILE A 393 -6.48 8.64 1.28
CA ILE A 393 -7.43 8.72 2.40
C ILE A 393 -8.56 7.71 2.18
N SER A 394 -8.96 7.01 3.25
CA SER A 394 -10.10 6.09 3.20
C SER A 394 -11.38 6.78 2.74
N LEU A 395 -12.07 6.15 1.78
CA LEU A 395 -13.38 6.60 1.28
C LEU A 395 -14.53 5.76 1.85
N ASP A 396 -14.35 5.13 3.00
CA ASP A 396 -15.36 4.31 3.67
C ASP A 396 -16.76 4.97 3.64
N PRO A 397 -17.81 4.26 3.20
CA PRO A 397 -17.88 2.82 2.90
C PRO A 397 -17.65 2.44 1.42
N ALA A 398 -17.01 3.31 0.62
CA ALA A 398 -16.75 3.03 -0.79
C ALA A 398 -15.87 1.79 -0.97
N SER A 399 -16.34 0.83 -1.76
CA SER A 399 -15.64 -0.44 -1.98
C SER A 399 -15.97 -1.08 -3.32
N LEU A 400 -15.11 -2.01 -3.76
CA LEU A 400 -15.42 -2.98 -4.82
C LEU A 400 -15.68 -4.35 -4.19
N PHE A 401 -16.50 -5.17 -4.82
CA PHE A 401 -16.66 -6.58 -4.53
C PHE A 401 -16.13 -7.41 -5.69
N ILE A 402 -15.21 -8.32 -5.41
CA ILE A 402 -14.50 -9.10 -6.41
C ILE A 402 -14.45 -10.57 -6.01
N TYR A 403 -14.20 -11.45 -6.98
CA TYR A 403 -13.85 -12.85 -6.75
C TYR A 403 -12.48 -13.14 -7.35
N VAL A 404 -11.53 -13.61 -6.55
CA VAL A 404 -10.12 -13.80 -6.96
C VAL A 404 -9.77 -15.29 -6.94
N TRP A 405 -9.03 -15.76 -7.94
CA TRP A 405 -8.43 -17.10 -7.91
C TRP A 405 -7.09 -17.13 -8.64
N PHE A 406 -6.24 -18.05 -8.23
CA PHE A 406 -4.93 -18.27 -8.82
C PHE A 406 -4.96 -19.59 -9.58
N SER A 407 -4.38 -19.61 -10.78
CA SER A 407 -4.35 -20.78 -11.67
C SER A 407 -2.97 -21.06 -12.23
#